data_AF-A0A1M5RG32-F1
#
_entry.id   AF-A0A1M5RG32-F1
#
_cell.length_a   1.000
_cell.length_b   1.000
_cell.length_c   1.000
_cell.angle_alpha   90.00
_cell.angle_beta   90.00
_cell.angle_gamma   90.00
#
_symmetry.space_group_name_H-M   'P 1'
#
loop_
_entity.id
_entity.type
_entity.pdbx_description
1 polymer ?
#
loop_
_entity_poly.entity_id
_entity_poly.type
_entity_poly.pdbx_seq_one_letter_code
_entity_poly.pdbx_strand_id
1 'polypeptide(L)'
;MVVAVLAVVWLVRLPWMIRARRQRERDFFAQIERQFQALQVDDPDPLRCFDGSRATVVQDSVRSTTHEGRNKLTGIERYARNETGEYFYLIANGVDPPFFKHLSQEEARLALGLAWRAPPVQIDA
;
A
#
# COMPACT_ATOMS: atom_id res chain seq x y z
N MET A 1 -32.86 28.86 -24.20
CA MET A 1 -32.12 29.30 -22.98
C MET A 1 -31.85 28.20 -21.96
N VAL A 2 -32.73 27.21 -21.75
CA VAL A 2 -32.53 26.14 -20.74
C VAL A 2 -31.34 25.19 -21.04
N VAL A 3 -31.06 24.91 -22.31
CA VAL A 3 -29.98 23.99 -22.74
C VAL A 3 -28.57 24.53 -22.40
N ALA A 4 -28.37 25.85 -22.54
CA ALA A 4 -27.07 26.48 -22.26
C ALA A 4 -26.73 26.48 -20.76
N VAL A 5 -27.72 26.67 -19.89
CA VAL A 5 -27.54 26.62 -18.43
C VAL A 5 -27.18 25.20 -17.98
N LEU A 6 -27.82 24.18 -18.55
CA LEU A 6 -27.50 22.77 -18.25
C LEU A 6 -26.08 22.40 -18.69
N ALA A 7 -25.63 22.86 -19.86
CA ALA A 7 -24.27 22.61 -20.35
C ALA A 7 -23.19 23.23 -19.45
N VAL A 8 -23.42 24.45 -18.95
CA VAL A 8 -22.51 25.14 -18.01
C VAL A 8 -22.45 24.42 -16.65
N VAL A 9 -23.59 23.96 -16.13
CA VAL A 9 -23.64 23.18 -14.89
C VAL A 9 -22.90 21.85 -15.03
N TRP A 10 -23.00 21.18 -16.19
CA TRP A 10 -22.25 19.96 -16.50
C TRP A 10 -20.74 20.21 -16.61
N LEU A 11 -20.32 21.30 -17.25
CA LEU A 11 -18.91 21.70 -17.38
C LEU A 11 -18.23 22.01 -16.04
N VAL A 12 -18.98 22.47 -15.04
CA VAL A 12 -18.45 22.73 -13.69
C VAL A 12 -18.50 21.47 -12.80
N ARG A 13 -19.55 20.63 -12.92
CA ARG A 13 -19.69 19.42 -12.10
C ARG A 13 -18.68 18.32 -12.44
N LEU A 14 -18.39 18.09 -13.71
CA LEU A 14 -17.45 17.06 -14.15
C LEU A 14 -16.04 17.22 -13.54
N PRO A 15 -15.36 18.38 -13.64
CA PRO A 15 -14.04 18.57 -13.04
C PRO A 15 -14.09 18.52 -11.52
N TRP A 16 -15.17 18.97 -10.88
CA TRP A 16 -15.36 18.82 -9.43
C TRP A 16 -15.45 17.35 -9.00
N MET A 17 -16.23 16.53 -9.71
CA MET A 17 -16.34 15.09 -9.43
C MET A 17 -15.01 14.35 -9.66
N ILE A 18 -14.27 14.70 -10.71
CA ILE A 18 -12.94 14.11 -10.98
C ILE A 18 -11.95 14.49 -9.88
N ARG A 19 -11.92 15.76 -9.45
CA ARG A 19 -11.07 16.20 -8.33
C ARG A 19 -11.45 15.52 -7.03
N ALA A 20 -12.74 15.44 -6.70
CA ALA A 20 -13.20 14.77 -5.49
C ALA A 20 -12.83 13.28 -5.48
N ARG A 21 -12.91 12.59 -6.62
CA ARG A 21 -12.46 11.21 -6.75
C ARG A 21 -10.95 11.07 -6.51
N ARG A 22 -10.14 11.89 -7.18
CA ARG A 22 -8.67 11.88 -6.99
C ARG A 22 -8.27 12.20 -5.56
N GLN A 23 -8.99 13.12 -4.91
CA GLN A 23 -8.75 13.47 -3.52
C GLN A 23 -9.03 12.26 -2.61
N ARG A 24 -10.15 11.57 -2.79
CA ARG A 24 -10.47 10.35 -2.01
C ARG A 24 -9.44 9.25 -2.20
N GLU A 25 -8.95 9.06 -3.43
CA GLU A 25 -7.88 8.10 -3.71
C GLU A 25 -6.59 8.49 -2.96
N ARG A 26 -6.21 9.77 -3.00
CA ARG A 26 -5.05 10.28 -2.24
C ARG A 26 -5.22 10.10 -0.73
N ASP A 27 -6.38 10.44 -0.19
CA ASP A 27 -6.66 10.32 1.24
C ASP A 27 -6.58 8.85 1.69
N PHE A 28 -7.08 7.92 0.85
CA PHE A 28 -6.98 6.49 1.07
C PHE A 28 -5.51 6.02 1.11
N PHE A 29 -4.70 6.37 0.11
CA PHE A 29 -3.27 6.02 0.11
C PHE A 29 -2.52 6.64 1.30
N ALA A 30 -2.81 7.90 1.65
CA ALA A 30 -2.20 8.56 2.80
C ALA A 30 -2.62 7.92 4.13
N GLN A 31 -3.82 7.35 4.22
CA GLN A 31 -4.25 6.61 5.39
C GLN A 31 -3.50 5.27 5.51
N ILE A 32 -3.38 4.52 4.41
CA ILE A 32 -2.61 3.27 4.41
C ILE A 32 -1.14 3.54 4.73
N GLU A 33 -0.57 4.61 4.19
CA GLU A 33 0.82 4.97 4.48
C GLU A 33 1.03 5.28 5.96
N ARG A 34 0.09 5.99 6.59
CA ARG A 34 0.13 6.21 8.05
C ARG A 34 -0.01 4.92 8.84
N GLN A 35 -0.90 4.00 8.43
CA GLN A 35 -1.00 2.70 9.07
C GLN A 35 0.31 1.92 8.96
N PHE A 36 0.92 1.92 7.77
CA PHE A 36 2.20 1.27 7.52
C PHE A 36 3.32 1.84 8.40
N GLN A 37 3.50 3.16 8.40
CA GLN A 37 4.55 3.82 9.19
C GLN A 37 4.37 3.64 10.70
N ALA A 38 3.14 3.47 11.16
CA ALA A 38 2.83 3.23 12.58
C ALA A 38 3.04 1.76 13.01
N LEU A 39 3.29 0.83 12.08
CA LEU A 39 3.52 -0.56 12.45
C LEU A 39 4.89 -0.74 13.09
N GLN A 40 4.88 -1.27 14.29
CA GLN A 40 6.06 -1.67 15.03
C GLN A 40 5.83 -3.09 15.54
N VAL A 41 6.81 -3.96 15.30
CA VAL A 41 6.83 -5.32 15.79
C VAL A 41 8.17 -5.52 16.49
N ASP A 42 8.08 -5.70 17.81
CA ASP A 42 9.21 -6.05 18.65
C ASP A 42 9.21 -7.57 18.86
N ASP A 43 10.19 -8.26 18.28
CA ASP A 43 10.40 -9.70 18.42
C ASP A 43 11.76 -9.94 19.11
N PRO A 44 11.91 -10.99 19.94
CA PRO A 44 13.20 -11.36 20.50
C PRO A 44 14.28 -11.62 19.45
N ASP A 45 13.91 -12.07 18.25
CA ASP A 45 14.81 -12.20 17.11
C ASP A 45 14.90 -10.86 16.35
N PRO A 46 16.07 -10.18 16.34
CA PRO A 46 16.26 -8.91 15.64
C PRO A 46 15.94 -8.98 14.14
N LEU A 47 16.02 -10.17 13.54
CA LEU A 47 15.68 -10.37 12.13
C LEU A 47 14.17 -10.21 11.88
N ARG A 48 13.35 -10.51 12.90
CA ARG A 48 11.89 -10.44 12.85
C ARG A 48 11.32 -9.11 13.35
N CYS A 49 12.17 -8.26 13.92
CA CYS A 49 11.78 -6.90 14.25
C CYS A 49 11.39 -6.12 13.00
N PHE A 50 10.34 -5.32 13.13
CA PHE A 50 9.84 -4.47 12.06
C PHE A 50 9.51 -3.08 12.57
N ASP A 51 10.00 -2.07 11.86
CA ASP A 51 9.63 -0.67 12.05
C ASP A 51 9.21 -0.11 10.70
N GLY A 52 7.91 0.13 10.53
CA GLY A 52 7.34 0.62 9.28
C GLY A 52 7.85 2.00 8.87
N SER A 53 8.37 2.80 9.80
CA SER A 53 8.96 4.11 9.48
C SER A 53 10.36 4.00 8.84
N ARG A 54 11.04 2.87 9.06
CA ARG A 54 12.40 2.59 8.56
C ARG A 54 12.42 1.52 7.47
N ALA A 55 11.34 0.76 7.34
CA ALA A 55 11.20 -0.28 6.34
C ALA A 55 11.17 0.29 4.91
N THR A 56 11.83 -0.40 3.99
CA THR A 56 11.79 -0.07 2.57
C THR A 56 10.66 -0.83 1.90
N VAL A 57 9.74 -0.11 1.24
CA VAL A 57 8.71 -0.73 0.40
C VAL A 57 9.37 -1.30 -0.87
N VAL A 58 9.17 -2.60 -1.11
CA VAL A 58 9.73 -3.31 -2.26
C VAL A 58 8.73 -3.35 -3.40
N GLN A 59 7.46 -3.65 -3.08
CA GLN A 59 6.39 -3.74 -4.06
C GLN A 59 5.05 -3.43 -3.42
N ASP A 60 4.26 -2.64 -4.14
CA ASP A 60 2.85 -2.39 -3.83
C ASP A 60 1.97 -2.94 -4.96
N SER A 61 0.83 -3.51 -4.56
CA SER A 61 -0.24 -3.90 -5.46
C SER A 61 -1.56 -3.37 -4.92
N VAL A 62 -2.32 -2.70 -5.78
CA VAL A 62 -3.61 -2.12 -5.42
C VAL A 62 -4.69 -3.18 -5.58
N ARG A 63 -5.44 -3.43 -4.50
CA ARG A 63 -6.63 -4.27 -4.55
C ARG A 63 -7.82 -3.40 -4.96
N SER A 64 -8.50 -3.81 -6.01
CA SER A 64 -9.75 -3.20 -6.44
C SER A 64 -10.80 -4.25 -6.71
N THR A 65 -12.03 -3.97 -6.35
CA THR A 65 -13.19 -4.78 -6.71
C THR A 65 -14.04 -4.02 -7.72
N THR A 66 -14.46 -4.72 -8.77
CA THR A 66 -15.38 -4.17 -9.77
C THR A 66 -16.81 -4.54 -9.37
N HIS A 67 -17.63 -3.53 -9.09
CA HIS A 67 -19.06 -3.71 -8.83
C HIS A 67 -19.84 -2.81 -9.79
N GLU A 68 -20.78 -3.39 -10.55
CA GLU A 68 -21.63 -2.66 -11.52
C GLU A 68 -20.82 -1.76 -12.49
N GLY A 69 -19.71 -2.29 -13.01
CA GLY A 69 -18.85 -1.56 -13.95
C GLY A 69 -18.05 -0.41 -13.33
N ARG A 70 -18.03 -0.27 -12.00
CA ARG A 70 -17.21 0.70 -11.28
C ARG A 70 -16.11 -0.01 -10.49
N ASN A 71 -14.86 0.39 -10.74
CA ASN A 71 -13.71 -0.07 -9.96
C ASN A 71 -13.67 0.72 -8.64
N LYS A 72 -13.77 0.01 -7.53
CA LYS A 72 -13.61 0.56 -6.18
C LYS A 72 -12.30 0.05 -5.60
N LEU A 73 -11.47 0.96 -5.09
CA LEU A 73 -10.28 0.61 -4.31
C LEU A 73 -10.73 -0.03 -3.00
N THR A 74 -10.18 -1.21 -2.70
CA THR A 74 -10.54 -1.99 -1.51
C THR A 74 -9.36 -2.24 -0.58
N GLY A 75 -8.13 -2.06 -1.06
CA GLY A 75 -6.94 -2.24 -0.24
C GLY A 75 -5.64 -2.10 -1.01
N ILE A 76 -4.55 -2.31 -0.30
CA ILE A 76 -3.20 -2.46 -0.84
C ILE A 76 -2.61 -3.72 -0.24
N GLU A 77 -1.96 -4.51 -1.10
CA GLU A 77 -1.01 -5.54 -0.70
C GLU A 77 0.38 -4.96 -0.86
N ARG A 78 1.19 -5.05 0.20
CA ARG A 78 2.51 -4.42 0.25
C ARG A 78 3.53 -5.43 0.74
N TYR A 79 4.64 -5.51 0.02
CA TYR A 79 5.85 -6.19 0.44
C TYR A 79 6.87 -5.14 0.87
N ALA A 80 7.34 -5.26 2.11
CA ALA A 80 8.33 -4.37 2.70
C ALA A 80 9.52 -5.17 3.20
N ARG A 81 10.64 -4.49 3.36
CA ARG A 81 11.90 -5.06 3.82
C ARG A 81 12.45 -4.23 4.97
N ASN A 82 12.87 -4.87 6.06
CA ASN A 82 13.54 -4.17 7.17
C ASN A 82 15.03 -3.93 6.85
N GLU A 83 15.75 -3.33 7.79
CA GLU A 83 17.17 -2.98 7.63
C GLU A 83 18.09 -4.21 7.62
N THR A 84 17.71 -5.29 8.28
CA THR A 84 18.46 -6.56 8.25
C THR A 84 18.28 -7.31 6.94
N GLY A 85 17.29 -6.91 6.15
CA GLY A 85 17.03 -7.43 4.82
C GLY A 85 15.96 -8.53 4.77
N GLU A 86 15.26 -8.76 5.86
CA GLU A 86 14.10 -9.65 5.98
C GLU A 86 12.83 -9.01 5.40
N TYR A 87 11.91 -9.86 4.95
CA TYR A 87 10.73 -9.46 4.20
C TYR A 87 9.46 -9.61 5.03
N PHE A 88 8.53 -8.69 4.78
CA PHE A 88 7.24 -8.63 5.46
C PHE A 88 6.15 -8.36 4.43
N TYR A 89 5.01 -9.02 4.61
CA TYR A 89 3.83 -8.87 3.79
C TYR A 89 2.71 -8.22 4.59
N LEU A 90 2.09 -7.23 3.99
CA LEU A 90 1.01 -6.46 4.57
C LEU A 90 -0.19 -6.44 3.63
N ILE A 91 -1.39 -6.57 4.19
CA ILE A 91 -2.64 -6.20 3.52
C ILE A 91 -3.34 -5.13 4.36
N ALA A 92 -3.52 -3.95 3.79
CA ALA A 92 -4.23 -2.84 4.42
C ALA A 92 -5.45 -2.45 3.59
N ASN A 93 -6.59 -2.22 4.25
CA ASN A 93 -7.82 -1.74 3.61
C ASN A 93 -8.22 -0.32 4.04
N GLY A 94 -7.39 0.34 4.86
CA GLY A 94 -7.61 1.68 5.37
C GLY A 94 -8.70 1.80 6.45
N VAL A 95 -9.32 0.70 6.88
CA VAL A 95 -10.39 0.74 7.90
C VAL A 95 -10.02 -0.14 9.08
N ASP A 96 -9.69 -1.39 8.80
CA ASP A 96 -9.33 -2.37 9.81
C ASP A 96 -7.82 -2.32 10.10
N PRO A 97 -7.38 -2.90 11.23
CA PRO A 97 -5.97 -3.19 11.44
C PRO A 97 -5.43 -4.01 10.26
N PRO A 98 -4.26 -3.65 9.70
CA PRO A 98 -3.75 -4.34 8.55
C PRO A 98 -3.31 -5.76 8.94
N PHE A 99 -3.52 -6.72 8.03
CA PHE A 99 -2.91 -8.03 8.16
C PHE A 99 -1.41 -7.88 7.94
N PHE A 100 -0.60 -8.49 8.82
CA PHE A 100 0.85 -8.42 8.77
C PHE A 100 1.45 -9.80 9.00
N LYS A 101 2.42 -10.18 8.17
CA LYS A 101 3.13 -11.47 8.27
C LYS A 101 4.60 -11.30 7.88
N HIS A 102 5.51 -11.82 8.70
CA HIS A 102 6.91 -12.03 8.31
C HIS A 102 7.01 -13.16 7.27
N LEU A 103 7.83 -12.94 6.24
CA LEU A 103 8.10 -13.91 5.20
C LEU A 103 9.53 -14.40 5.31
N SER A 104 9.71 -15.71 5.26
CA SER A 104 11.03 -16.30 5.02
C SER A 104 11.61 -15.82 3.68
N GLN A 105 12.93 -15.85 3.56
CA GLN A 105 13.62 -15.49 2.32
C GLN A 105 13.16 -16.31 1.12
N GLU A 106 12.82 -17.59 1.32
CA GLU A 106 12.29 -18.45 0.26
C GLU A 106 10.88 -18.03 -0.17
N GLU A 107 9.96 -17.80 0.78
CA GLU A 107 8.61 -17.30 0.48
C GLU A 107 8.67 -15.95 -0.24
N ALA A 108 9.53 -15.04 0.22
CA ALA A 108 9.72 -13.74 -0.40
C ALA A 108 10.27 -13.85 -1.82
N ARG A 109 11.24 -14.74 -2.06
CA ARG A 109 11.79 -14.98 -3.40
C ARG A 109 10.74 -15.52 -4.36
N LEU A 110 9.89 -16.44 -3.90
CA LEU A 110 8.80 -16.99 -4.70
C LEU A 110 7.73 -15.94 -5.00
N ALA A 111 7.37 -15.11 -4.03
CA ALA A 111 6.33 -14.09 -4.18
C ALA A 111 6.77 -12.90 -5.05
N LEU A 112 8.01 -12.43 -4.88
CA LEU A 112 8.52 -11.22 -5.53
C LEU A 112 9.23 -11.48 -6.86
N GLY A 113 9.70 -12.71 -7.11
CA GLY A 113 10.41 -13.07 -8.32
C GLY A 113 11.58 -12.13 -8.61
N LEU A 114 11.50 -11.36 -9.70
CA LEU A 114 12.54 -10.41 -10.12
C LEU A 114 12.71 -9.21 -9.18
N ALA A 115 11.70 -8.88 -8.38
CA ALA A 115 11.77 -7.78 -7.41
C ALA A 115 12.51 -8.18 -6.11
N TRP A 116 12.77 -9.48 -5.92
CA TRP A 116 13.48 -9.98 -4.75
C TRP A 116 14.95 -9.57 -4.76
N ARG A 117 15.48 -9.25 -3.58
CA ARG A 117 16.88 -8.94 -3.33
C ARG A 117 17.42 -9.78 -2.18
N ALA A 118 18.63 -10.32 -2.36
CA ALA A 118 19.30 -11.06 -1.30
C ALA A 118 19.54 -10.20 -0.05
N PRO A 119 19.52 -10.80 1.16
CA PRO A 119 19.96 -10.14 2.39
C PRO A 119 21.39 -9.59 2.21
N PRO A 120 21.71 -8.44 2.82
CA PRO A 120 23.09 -7.98 2.84
C PRO A 120 23.97 -9.05 3.48
N VAL A 121 25.14 -9.32 2.90
CA VAL A 121 26.12 -10.21 3.51
C VAL A 121 26.59 -9.53 4.79
N GLN A 122 26.28 -10.11 5.95
CA GLN A 122 26.87 -9.68 7.21
C GLN A 122 28.36 -10.01 7.13
N ILE A 123 29.18 -8.99 6.96
CA ILE A 123 30.62 -9.12 7.15
C ILE A 123 30.81 -8.97 8.65
N ASP A 124 30.93 -10.09 9.35
CA ASP A 124 31.31 -10.10 10.77
C ASP A 124 32.66 -9.37 10.88
N ALA A 125 32.66 -8.26 11.62
CA ALA A 125 33.83 -7.42 11.86
C ALA A 125 34.65 -7.94 13.05
#